data_AF-A0A1F3XV37-F1
#
_entry.id   AF-A0A1F3XV37-F1
#
_cell.length_a   1.000
_cell.length_b   1.000
_cell.length_c   1.000
_cell.angle_alpha   90.00
_cell.angle_beta   90.00
_cell.angle_gamma   90.00
#
_symmetry.space_group_name_H-M   'P 1'
#
loop_
_entity.id
_entity.type
_entity.pdbx_description
1 polymer ?
#
loop_
_entity_poly.entity_id
_entity_poly.type
_entity_poly.pdbx_seq_one_letter_code
_entity_poly.pdbx_strand_id
1 'polypeptide(L)' 'MSLSKEYRRSTGKVTIQQEIPMKEAAPGKEAPIKVNGFAQVLAMLRIADPVFRESILRRLSQKDPALVAQLRKQGAW' A
#
# COMPACT_ATOMS: atom_id res chain seq x y z
N MET A 1 -20.79 19.24 31.83
CA MET A 1 -20.43 20.58 31.30
C MET A 1 -20.05 20.39 29.83
N SER A 2 -20.96 20.74 28.92
CA SER A 2 -20.84 20.49 27.48
C SER A 2 -20.45 21.78 26.76
N LEU A 3 -19.34 21.77 26.03
CA LEU A 3 -18.91 22.91 25.21
C LEU A 3 -19.31 22.67 23.75
N SER A 4 -20.47 23.20 23.37
CA SER A 4 -20.92 23.25 21.98
C SER A 4 -20.26 24.43 21.27
N LYS A 5 -19.35 24.18 20.34
CA LYS A 5 -18.90 25.22 19.38
C LYS A 5 -19.81 25.17 18.16
N GLU A 6 -20.68 26.17 18.07
CA GLU A 6 -21.56 26.42 16.93
C GLU A 6 -20.74 26.94 15.75
N TYR A 7 -20.66 26.18 14.66
CA TYR A 7 -20.01 26.60 13.43
C TYR A 7 -21.08 26.97 12.40
N ARG A 8 -21.28 28.28 12.19
CA ARG A 8 -22.23 28.81 11.20
C ARG A 8 -21.63 28.69 9.79
N ARG A 9 -22.13 27.76 8.97
CA ARG A 9 -21.96 27.82 7.52
C ARG A 9 -23.34 27.89 6.85
N SER A 10 -23.51 28.98 6.10
CA SER A 10 -24.64 29.25 5.23
C SER A 10 -24.66 28.25 4.07
N THR A 11 -25.86 27.82 3.68
CA THR A 11 -26.22 27.01 2.50
C THR A 11 -26.02 25.49 2.60
N GLY A 12 -27.15 24.77 2.61
CA GLY A 12 -27.27 23.34 2.30
C GLY A 12 -27.02 22.36 3.46
N LYS A 13 -28.08 21.83 4.08
CA LYS A 13 -27.99 20.68 5.00
C LYS A 13 -27.66 19.41 4.20
N VAL A 14 -26.40 18.97 4.21
CA VAL A 14 -26.04 17.58 3.86
C VAL A 14 -25.71 16.86 5.16
N THR A 15 -26.63 16.03 5.63
CA THR A 15 -26.39 15.13 6.76
C THR A 15 -25.63 13.92 6.23
N ILE A 16 -24.30 13.92 6.34
CA ILE A 16 -23.50 12.70 6.22
C ILE A 16 -23.33 12.13 7.63
N GLN A 17 -24.13 11.13 7.97
CA GLN A 17 -23.82 10.23 9.08
C GLN A 17 -22.78 9.23 8.57
N GLN A 18 -21.50 9.59 8.68
CA GLN A 18 -20.44 8.59 8.76
C GLN A 18 -20.03 8.50 10.22
N GLU A 19 -20.65 7.54 10.89
CA GLU A 19 -20.07 6.90 12.05
C GLU A 19 -18.74 6.27 11.63
N ILE A 20 -17.66 7.02 11.78
CA ILE A 20 -16.31 6.44 11.76
C ILE A 20 -16.17 5.81 13.14
N PRO A 21 -16.19 4.47 13.30
CA PRO A 21 -15.87 3.89 14.58
C PRO A 21 -14.39 4.21 14.85
N MET A 22 -14.14 5.27 15.63
CA MET A 22 -12.87 5.47 16.32
C MET A 22 -12.75 4.34 17.33
N LYS A 23 -12.33 3.17 16.84
CA LYS A 23 -11.85 2.09 17.69
C LYS A 23 -10.56 2.60 18.29
N GLU A 24 -10.67 3.03 19.54
CA GLU A 24 -9.59 3.39 20.45
C GLU A 24 -8.44 2.40 20.26
N ALA A 25 -7.42 2.83 19.51
CA ALA A 25 -6.20 2.05 19.37
C ALA A 25 -5.48 2.16 20.70
N ALA A 26 -5.73 1.20 21.58
CA ALA A 26 -4.84 0.93 22.71
C ALA A 26 -3.39 0.92 22.18
N PRO A 27 -2.40 1.49 22.90
CA PRO A 27 -0.99 1.37 22.52
C PRO A 27 -0.53 -0.07 22.78
N GLY A 28 -1.08 -0.99 21.97
CA GLY A 28 -0.79 -2.40 21.97
C GLY A 28 0.44 -2.61 21.11
N LYS A 29 1.48 -3.16 21.74
CA LYS A 29 2.69 -3.72 21.11
C LYS A 29 2.41 -4.11 19.66
N GLU A 30 2.91 -3.31 18.72
CA GLU A 30 2.73 -3.55 17.30
C GLU A 30 3.26 -4.94 16.99
N ALA A 31 2.36 -5.87 16.67
CA ALA A 31 2.76 -7.17 16.16
C ALA A 31 3.60 -6.92 14.90
N PRO A 32 4.77 -7.56 14.75
CA PRO A 32 5.64 -7.29 13.60
C PRO A 32 4.85 -7.55 12.32
N ILE A 33 4.71 -6.51 11.52
CA ILE A 33 4.00 -6.59 10.23
C ILE A 33 4.80 -7.56 9.35
N LYS A 34 4.23 -8.73 9.07
CA LYS A 34 4.84 -9.72 8.18
C LYS A 34 4.68 -9.22 6.74
N VAL A 35 5.74 -8.64 6.20
CA VAL A 35 5.78 -8.17 4.80
C VAL A 35 6.33 -9.27 3.91
N ASN A 36 5.57 -9.65 2.88
CA ASN A 36 6.08 -10.50 1.80
C ASN A 36 6.67 -9.61 0.70
N GLY A 37 7.96 -9.29 0.82
CA GLY A 37 8.67 -8.42 -0.12
C GLY A 37 8.71 -8.98 -1.54
N PHE A 38 8.80 -10.31 -1.69
CA PHE A 38 8.82 -10.94 -3.01
C PHE A 38 7.49 -10.73 -3.76
N ALA A 39 6.36 -10.96 -3.08
CA ALA A 39 5.05 -10.75 -3.67
C ALA A 39 4.80 -9.28 -4.05
N GLN A 40 5.26 -8.34 -3.22
CA GLN A 40 5.17 -6.91 -3.52
C GLN A 40 5.99 -6.52 -4.74
N VAL A 41 7.24 -7.00 -4.85
CA VAL A 41 8.09 -6.75 -6.01
C VAL A 41 7.49 -7.36 -7.27
N LEU A 42 6.95 -8.58 -7.19
CA LEU A 42 6.27 -9.22 -8.33
C LEU A 42 5.06 -8.39 -8.79
N ALA A 43 4.24 -7.91 -7.86
CA ALA A 43 3.09 -7.05 -8.17
C ALA A 43 3.53 -5.73 -8.81
N MET A 44 4.58 -5.10 -8.29
CA MET A 44 5.16 -3.88 -8.83
C MET A 44 5.70 -4.10 -10.25
N LEU A 45 6.42 -5.20 -10.50
CA LEU A 45 6.95 -5.49 -11.82
C LEU A 45 5.83 -5.71 -12.83
N ARG A 46 4.72 -6.35 -12.45
CA ARG A 46 3.57 -6.57 -13.34
C ARG A 46 2.90 -5.29 -13.82
N ILE A 47 2.81 -4.26 -12.96
CA ILE A 47 2.23 -2.97 -13.33
C ILE A 47 3.23 -2.03 -14.03
N ALA A 48 4.53 -2.30 -13.90
CA ALA A 48 5.57 -1.50 -14.50
C ALA A 48 5.58 -1.63 -16.03
N ASP A 49 5.93 -0.53 -16.68
CA ASP A 49 6.20 -0.46 -18.12
C ASP A 49 7.21 -1.54 -18.56
N PRO A 50 7.02 -2.20 -19.72
CA PRO A 50 7.89 -3.29 -20.16
C PRO A 50 9.37 -2.91 -20.28
N VAL A 51 9.69 -1.70 -20.76
CA VAL A 51 11.08 -1.25 -20.92
C VAL A 51 11.70 -1.02 -19.55
N PHE A 52 10.96 -0.40 -18.64
CA PHE A 52 11.43 -0.18 -17.28
C PHE A 52 11.61 -1.51 -16.52
N ARG A 53 10.69 -2.45 -16.67
CA ARG A 53 10.77 -3.79 -16.07
C ARG A 53 12.04 -4.53 -16.49
N GLU A 54 12.33 -4.56 -17.79
CA GLU A 54 13.56 -5.20 -18.29
C GLU A 54 14.81 -4.48 -17.80
N SER A 55 14.78 -3.16 -17.64
CA SER A 55 15.91 -2.42 -17.06
C SER A 55 16.21 -2.85 -15.61
N ILE A 56 15.16 -3.09 -14.81
CA ILE A 56 15.29 -3.59 -13.44
C ILE A 56 15.83 -5.02 -13.44
N LEU A 57 15.21 -5.91 -14.24
CA LEU A 57 15.60 -7.32 -14.30
C LEU A 57 17.05 -7.49 -14.79
N ARG A 58 17.49 -6.67 -15.75
CA ARG A 58 18.89 -6.68 -16.24
C ARG A 58 19.89 -6.26 -15.17
N ARG A 59 19.57 -5.25 -14.36
CA ARG A 59 20.44 -4.85 -13.24
C ARG A 59 20.43 -5.88 -12.12
N LEU A 60 19.27 -6.47 -11.85
CA LEU A 60 19.13 -7.51 -10.83
C LEU A 60 19.88 -8.78 -11.22
N SER A 61 19.89 -9.16 -12.50
CA SER A 61 20.56 -10.39 -12.96
C SER A 61 22.08 -10.33 -12.80
N GLN A 62 22.67 -9.13 -12.73
CA GLN A 62 24.10 -8.97 -12.44
C GLN A 62 24.46 -9.29 -10.99
N LYS A 63 23.50 -9.19 -10.07
CA LYS A 63 23.69 -9.44 -8.64
C LYS A 63 23.15 -10.81 -8.24
N ASP A 64 21.97 -11.16 -8.73
CA ASP A 64 21.29 -12.41 -8.41
C ASP A 64 20.52 -12.94 -9.64
N PRO A 65 21.18 -13.77 -10.47
CA PRO A 65 20.55 -14.37 -11.64
C PRO A 65 19.47 -15.39 -11.26
N ALA A 66 19.57 -16.03 -10.09
CA ALA A 66 18.61 -17.04 -9.64
C ALA A 66 17.28 -16.40 -9.23
N LEU A 67 17.33 -15.26 -8.53
CA LEU A 67 16.14 -14.48 -8.20
C LEU A 67 15.43 -13.97 -9.45
N VAL A 68 16.19 -13.49 -10.45
CA VAL A 68 15.62 -13.12 -11.73
C VAL A 68 14.93 -14.31 -12.37
N ALA A 69 15.56 -15.49 -12.45
CA ALA A 69 14.93 -16.70 -12.98
C ALA A 69 13.63 -17.10 -12.25
N GLN A 70 13.51 -16.82 -10.94
CA GLN A 70 12.29 -17.05 -10.19
C GLN A 70 11.19 -16.02 -10.50
N LEU A 71 11.52 -14.72 -10.52
CA LEU A 71 10.61 -13.65 -10.94
C LEU A 71 10.12 -13.89 -12.36
N ARG A 72 11.04 -14.32 -13.21
CA ARG A 72 10.83 -14.75 -14.58
C ARG A 72 9.76 -15.86 -14.61
N LYS A 73 9.97 -16.94 -13.88
CA LYS A 73 9.05 -18.10 -13.86
C LYS A 73 7.65 -17.78 -13.33
N GLN A 74 7.50 -16.81 -12.43
CA GLN A 74 6.21 -16.44 -11.84
C GLN A 74 5.37 -15.43 -12.65
N GLY A 75 5.77 -15.12 -13.89
CA GLY A 75 4.97 -14.31 -14.80
C GLY A 75 5.17 -12.81 -14.61
N ALA A 76 6.42 -12.37 -14.54
CA ALA A 76 6.78 -10.96 -14.73
C ALA A 76 6.87 -10.59 -16.24
N TRP A 77 5.94 -11.09 -17.07
CA TRP A 77 5.89 -10.89 -18.53
C TRP A 77 4.57 -10.27 -18.93
#